data_AF-A0A354FF63-F1
#
_entry.id   AF-A0A354FF63-F1
#
_cell.length_a   1.000
_cell.length_b   1.000
_cell.length_c   1.000
_cell.angle_alpha   90.00
_cell.angle_beta   90.00
_cell.angle_gamma   90.00
#
_symmetry.space_group_name_H-M   'P 1'
#
loop_
_entity.id
_entity.type
_entity.pdbx_description
1 polymer ?
#
loop_
_entity_poly.entity_id
_entity_poly.type
_entity_poly.pdbx_seq_one_letter_code
_entity_poly.pdbx_strand_id
1 'polypeptide(L)'
;IIRNFLIKRDFIETETPMLTRSTPEGARDYLVPSRVHPGEFFALPQSPQLFKQILMIAGFERYFQFARCFRDEDLRADRQPEFRVLDIEMSFVDEQAIQQLTEDMVVTLFRELLDVELKTPFPHLTYREAMGTYGSDRPDLRFGLELVDVSSILAESNCRVFS
;
A
#
# COMPACT_ATOMS: atom_id res chain seq x y z
N ILE A 1 6.93 12.20 -14.35
CA ILE A 1 6.78 12.95 -13.09
C ILE A 1 7.33 12.13 -11.91
N ILE A 2 6.68 11.03 -11.52
CA ILE A 2 7.10 10.19 -10.36
C ILE A 2 8.59 9.78 -10.40
N ARG A 3 9.06 9.18 -11.50
CA ARG A 3 10.49 8.81 -11.63
C ARG A 3 11.41 9.99 -11.34
N ASN A 4 11.16 11.13 -11.97
CA ASN A 4 11.97 12.34 -11.78
C ASN A 4 11.86 12.88 -10.34
N PHE A 5 10.70 12.77 -9.70
CA PHE A 5 10.51 13.17 -8.30
C PHE A 5 11.38 12.36 -7.35
N LEU A 6 11.46 11.05 -7.57
CA LEU A 6 12.25 10.11 -6.75
C LEU A 6 13.75 10.22 -7.07
N ILE A 7 14.13 10.28 -8.35
CA ILE A 7 15.53 10.44 -8.77
C ILE A 7 16.14 11.74 -8.21
N LYS A 8 15.38 12.85 -8.18
CA LYS A 8 15.82 14.11 -7.56
C LYS A 8 16.03 14.02 -6.04
N ARG A 9 15.58 12.94 -5.39
CA ARG A 9 15.72 12.65 -3.96
C ARG A 9 16.63 11.45 -3.71
N ASP A 10 17.53 11.19 -4.67
CA ASP A 10 18.58 10.16 -4.62
C ASP A 10 18.06 8.72 -4.53
N PHE A 11 16.83 8.47 -5.00
CA PHE A 11 16.33 7.11 -5.14
C PHE A 11 16.89 6.42 -6.37
N ILE A 12 17.22 5.14 -6.22
CA ILE A 12 17.75 4.28 -7.28
C ILE A 12 16.62 3.37 -7.80
N GLU A 13 16.32 3.45 -9.10
CA GLU A 13 15.39 2.52 -9.76
C GLU A 13 16.12 1.20 -10.01
N THR A 14 15.72 0.13 -9.30
CA THR A 14 16.36 -1.18 -9.43
C THR A 14 15.31 -2.24 -9.78
N GLU A 15 15.61 -3.09 -10.75
CA GLU A 15 14.75 -4.22 -11.07
C GLU A 15 15.02 -5.41 -10.15
N THR A 16 13.95 -6.05 -9.67
CA THR A 16 14.02 -7.27 -8.86
C THR A 16 13.57 -8.51 -9.65
N PRO A 17 14.08 -9.71 -9.32
CA PRO A 17 13.71 -10.95 -10.00
C PRO A 17 12.20 -11.25 -9.97
N MET A 18 11.72 -11.81 -11.08
CA MET A 18 10.32 -12.24 -11.24
C MET A 18 10.07 -13.72 -10.90
N LEU A 19 11.11 -14.54 -10.92
CA LEU A 19 11.03 -15.95 -10.55
C LEU A 19 11.61 -16.10 -9.14
N THR A 20 10.74 -16.11 -8.15
CA THR A 20 11.11 -16.09 -6.73
C THR A 20 10.79 -17.43 -6.07
N ARG A 21 11.09 -17.55 -4.78
CA ARG A 21 10.61 -18.65 -3.95
C ARG A 21 9.22 -18.31 -3.42
N SER A 22 8.32 -19.30 -3.38
CA SER A 22 7.02 -19.15 -2.72
C SER A 22 7.17 -18.86 -1.23
N THR A 23 6.28 -18.03 -0.69
CA THR A 23 6.18 -17.73 0.73
C THR A 23 4.80 -18.15 1.25
N PRO A 24 4.71 -18.84 2.42
CA PRO A 24 3.44 -19.37 2.91
C PRO A 24 2.47 -18.31 3.44
N GLU A 25 2.90 -17.05 3.58
CA GLU A 25 2.12 -15.94 4.11
C GLU A 25 1.65 -15.00 2.99
N GLY A 26 0.51 -14.33 3.19
CA GLY A 26 -0.06 -13.38 2.23
C GLY A 26 -1.16 -13.99 1.36
N ALA A 27 -1.19 -13.59 0.08
CA ALA A 27 -2.10 -14.14 -0.92
C ALA A 27 -1.58 -15.47 -1.48
N ARG A 28 -2.35 -16.10 -2.38
CA ARG A 28 -1.87 -17.29 -3.11
C ARG A 28 -0.93 -16.87 -4.24
N ASP A 29 0.17 -17.60 -4.39
CA ASP A 29 1.17 -17.39 -5.44
C ASP A 29 0.76 -18.03 -6.76
N TYR A 30 1.09 -17.36 -7.88
CA TYR A 30 1.20 -18.04 -9.17
C TYR A 30 2.51 -18.83 -9.23
N LEU A 31 2.42 -20.10 -9.64
CA LEU A 31 3.57 -20.99 -9.73
C LEU A 31 4.07 -21.15 -11.17
N VAL A 32 5.39 -21.19 -11.34
CA VAL A 32 6.07 -21.44 -12.61
C VAL A 32 6.92 -22.71 -12.48
N PRO A 33 6.58 -23.80 -13.18
CA PRO A 33 7.32 -25.07 -13.06
C PRO A 33 8.75 -24.95 -13.61
N SER A 34 9.72 -25.49 -12.87
CA SER A 34 11.12 -25.53 -13.31
C SER A 34 11.39 -26.71 -14.22
N ARG A 35 11.83 -26.45 -15.46
CA ARG A 35 12.33 -27.50 -16.35
C ARG A 35 13.64 -28.12 -15.85
N VAL A 36 14.48 -27.33 -15.19
CA VAL A 36 15.82 -27.73 -14.76
C VAL A 36 15.77 -28.57 -13.47
N HIS A 37 14.81 -28.28 -12.60
CA HIS A 37 14.62 -28.95 -11.32
C HIS A 37 13.22 -29.61 -11.30
N PRO A 38 13.08 -30.86 -11.79
CA PRO A 38 11.80 -31.54 -11.85
C PRO A 38 11.13 -31.66 -10.48
N GLY A 39 9.85 -31.27 -10.39
CA GLY A 39 9.08 -31.26 -9.14
C GLY A 39 9.20 -29.96 -8.32
N GLU A 40 10.07 -29.04 -8.74
CA GLU A 40 10.23 -27.72 -8.11
C GLU A 40 9.56 -26.61 -8.93
N PHE A 41 9.14 -25.56 -8.23
CA PHE A 41 8.41 -24.43 -8.80
C PHE A 41 9.01 -23.12 -8.29
N PHE A 42 9.05 -22.14 -9.18
CA PHE A 42 9.17 -20.74 -8.79
C PHE A 42 7.78 -20.19 -8.47
N ALA A 43 7.75 -19.09 -7.74
CA ALA A 43 6.57 -18.24 -7.57
C ALA A 43 6.78 -16.91 -8.30
N LEU A 44 5.69 -16.36 -8.83
CA LEU A 44 5.67 -14.96 -9.23
C LEU A 44 5.45 -14.09 -7.97
N PRO A 45 6.18 -12.98 -7.80
CA PRO A 45 6.14 -12.16 -6.60
C PRO A 45 4.81 -11.43 -6.44
N GLN A 46 4.26 -11.49 -5.22
CA GLN A 46 3.14 -10.64 -4.80
C GLN A 46 3.55 -9.18 -4.61
N SER A 47 4.82 -8.95 -4.33
CA SER A 47 5.51 -7.66 -4.27
C SER A 47 7.04 -7.90 -4.21
N PRO A 48 7.88 -6.90 -4.46
CA PRO A 48 9.33 -7.00 -4.28
C PRO A 48 9.78 -6.90 -2.79
N GLN A 49 8.89 -7.16 -1.83
CA GLN A 49 9.12 -6.89 -0.39
C GLN A 49 10.42 -7.49 0.18
N LEU A 50 10.75 -8.73 -0.17
CA LEU A 50 11.98 -9.35 0.33
C LEU A 50 13.23 -8.73 -0.32
N PHE A 51 13.15 -8.39 -1.62
CA PHE A 51 14.28 -7.82 -2.35
C PHE A 51 14.57 -6.39 -1.92
N LYS A 52 13.55 -5.55 -1.72
CA LYS A 52 13.77 -4.18 -1.24
C LYS A 52 14.43 -4.16 0.14
N GLN A 53 14.07 -5.09 1.02
CA GLN A 53 14.74 -5.27 2.31
C GLN A 53 16.19 -5.72 2.14
N ILE A 54 16.48 -6.68 1.26
CA ILE A 54 17.85 -7.09 0.93
C ILE A 54 18.67 -5.92 0.37
N LEU A 55 18.07 -5.07 -0.47
CA LEU A 55 18.73 -3.88 -1.01
C LEU A 55 19.08 -2.87 0.09
N MET A 56 18.23 -2.70 1.10
CA MET A 56 18.56 -1.88 2.27
C MET A 56 19.74 -2.48 3.05
N ILE A 57 19.74 -3.81 3.27
CA ILE A 57 20.87 -4.52 3.90
C ILE A 57 22.16 -4.38 3.08
N ALA A 58 22.05 -4.37 1.74
CA ALA A 58 23.17 -4.19 0.82
C ALA A 58 23.68 -2.73 0.73
N GLY A 59 23.03 -1.78 1.42
CA GLY A 59 23.47 -0.39 1.50
C GLY A 59 22.94 0.53 0.40
N PHE A 60 21.84 0.19 -0.29
CA PHE A 60 21.26 1.07 -1.31
C PHE A 60 20.63 2.35 -0.72
N GLU A 61 20.29 2.35 0.56
CA GLU A 61 19.64 3.43 1.34
C GLU A 61 18.29 3.96 0.82
N ARG A 62 18.08 4.12 -0.49
CA ARG A 62 16.87 4.65 -1.13
C ARG A 62 16.61 3.90 -2.44
N TYR A 63 15.58 3.09 -2.43
CA TYR A 63 15.19 2.24 -3.55
C TYR A 63 13.78 2.57 -4.02
N PHE A 64 13.55 2.46 -5.32
CA PHE A 64 12.19 2.36 -5.85
C PHE A 64 12.11 1.46 -7.07
N GLN A 65 10.92 0.97 -7.38
CA GLN A 65 10.65 0.23 -8.60
C GLN A 65 9.18 0.36 -9.00
N PHE A 66 8.94 0.47 -10.31
CA PHE A 66 7.61 0.22 -10.88
C PHE A 66 7.42 -1.28 -11.15
N ALA A 67 7.22 -2.05 -10.09
CA ALA A 67 7.17 -3.51 -10.10
C ALA A 67 5.86 -4.06 -10.69
N ARG A 68 5.95 -5.19 -11.40
CA ARG A 68 4.78 -6.02 -11.74
C ARG A 68 4.57 -7.02 -10.62
N CYS A 69 3.36 -7.08 -10.09
CA CYS A 69 2.99 -7.90 -8.95
C CYS A 69 1.86 -8.84 -9.35
N PHE A 70 1.85 -10.04 -8.76
CA PHE A 70 0.98 -11.14 -9.13
C PHE A 70 0.28 -11.70 -7.89
N ARG A 71 -1.05 -11.83 -7.92
CA ARG A 71 -1.83 -12.43 -6.83
C ARG A 71 -2.91 -13.32 -7.40
N ASP A 72 -2.90 -14.60 -7.02
CA ASP A 72 -3.92 -15.57 -7.43
C ASP A 72 -5.12 -15.53 -6.47
N GLU A 73 -5.84 -14.40 -6.48
CA GLU A 73 -7.06 -14.18 -5.70
C GLU A 73 -8.29 -13.97 -6.58
N ASP A 74 -9.48 -14.07 -5.97
CA ASP A 74 -10.73 -13.74 -6.64
C ASP A 74 -10.72 -12.30 -7.14
N LEU A 75 -11.08 -12.14 -8.42
CA LEU A 75 -11.14 -10.85 -9.07
C LEU A 75 -12.31 -10.02 -8.53
N ARG A 76 -12.08 -8.70 -8.45
CA ARG A 76 -13.10 -7.68 -8.18
C ARG A 76 -12.92 -6.55 -9.18
N ALA A 77 -13.85 -5.60 -9.18
CA ALA A 77 -13.83 -4.48 -10.14
C ALA A 77 -12.48 -3.72 -10.16
N ASP A 78 -11.79 -3.67 -9.03
CA ASP A 78 -10.51 -3.00 -8.82
C ASP A 78 -9.32 -3.98 -8.64
N ARG A 79 -9.51 -5.29 -8.82
CA ARG A 79 -8.49 -6.31 -8.57
C ARG A 79 -8.22 -7.14 -9.81
N GLN A 80 -7.02 -6.99 -10.35
CA GLN A 80 -6.48 -7.77 -11.45
C GLN A 80 -5.45 -8.78 -10.92
N PRO A 81 -5.27 -9.94 -11.58
CA PRO A 81 -4.32 -10.95 -11.12
C PRO A 81 -2.87 -10.49 -11.30
N GLU A 82 -2.65 -9.59 -12.27
CA GLU A 82 -1.42 -8.87 -12.50
C GLU A 82 -1.69 -7.37 -12.41
N PHE A 83 -0.86 -6.65 -11.64
CA PHE A 83 -0.98 -5.21 -11.47
C PHE A 83 0.40 -4.57 -11.26
N ARG A 84 0.46 -3.24 -11.39
CA ARG A 84 1.71 -2.48 -11.25
C ARG A 84 1.71 -1.69 -9.96
N VAL A 85 2.79 -1.81 -9.19
CA VAL A 85 2.98 -1.11 -7.92
C VAL A 85 4.18 -0.18 -8.05
N LEU A 86 4.05 1.04 -7.55
CA LEU A 86 5.19 1.86 -7.20
C LEU A 86 5.66 1.40 -5.82
N ASP A 87 6.72 0.60 -5.80
CA ASP A 87 7.32 0.12 -4.56
C ASP A 87 8.52 1.02 -4.21
N ILE A 88 8.60 1.42 -2.94
CA ILE A 88 9.60 2.36 -2.40
C ILE A 88 10.11 1.79 -1.08
N GLU A 89 11.41 1.92 -0.83
CA GLU A 89 12.04 1.57 0.44
C GLU A 89 13.15 2.58 0.79
N MET A 90 13.30 2.88 2.07
CA MET A 90 14.34 3.77 2.59
C MET A 90 14.96 3.22 3.87
N SER A 91 16.25 3.43 4.07
CA SER A 91 16.98 3.10 5.30
C SER A 91 17.05 4.29 6.26
N PHE A 92 17.14 4.02 7.56
CA PHE A 92 17.38 5.01 8.62
C PHE A 92 16.35 6.15 8.69
N VAL A 93 15.09 5.85 8.36
CA VAL A 93 13.97 6.80 8.44
C VAL A 93 12.90 6.33 9.42
N ASP A 94 12.09 7.27 9.88
CA ASP A 94 10.87 6.99 10.63
C ASP A 94 9.63 7.01 9.72
N GLU A 95 8.48 6.73 10.31
CA GLU A 95 7.19 6.73 9.62
C GLU A 95 6.86 8.10 9.00
N GLN A 96 7.15 9.18 9.74
CA GLN A 96 6.81 10.54 9.32
C GLN A 96 7.56 10.95 8.04
N ALA A 97 8.83 10.55 7.89
CA ALA A 97 9.60 10.79 6.69
C ALA A 97 8.98 10.10 5.44
N ILE A 98 8.47 8.88 5.58
CA ILE A 98 7.81 8.15 4.49
C ILE A 98 6.46 8.79 4.14
N GLN A 99 5.68 9.18 5.15
CA GLN A 99 4.42 9.88 4.97
C GLN A 99 4.64 11.21 4.22
N GLN A 100 5.60 12.03 4.66
CA GLN A 100 5.90 13.30 4.02
C GLN A 100 6.37 13.13 2.57
N LEU A 101 7.25 12.15 2.30
CA LEU A 101 7.68 11.83 0.93
C LEU A 101 6.49 11.51 0.03
N THR A 102 5.56 10.71 0.54
CA THR A 102 4.36 10.27 -0.19
C THR A 102 3.41 11.45 -0.42
N GLU A 103 3.18 12.27 0.61
CA GLU A 103 2.37 13.48 0.52
C GLU A 103 2.92 14.47 -0.51
N ASP A 104 4.21 14.79 -0.43
CA ASP A 104 4.92 15.64 -1.40
C ASP A 104 4.77 15.12 -2.84
N MET A 105 4.84 13.79 -3.00
CA MET A 105 4.69 13.14 -4.30
C MET A 105 3.27 13.32 -4.85
N VAL A 106 2.25 13.09 -4.01
CA VAL A 106 0.83 13.27 -4.40
C VAL A 106 0.53 14.72 -4.73
N VAL A 107 0.96 15.67 -3.89
CA VAL A 107 0.81 17.12 -4.13
C VAL A 107 1.45 17.51 -5.46
N THR A 108 2.68 17.04 -5.72
CA THR A 108 3.37 17.29 -6.99
C THR A 108 2.58 16.75 -8.18
N LEU A 109 2.02 15.54 -8.07
CA LEU A 109 1.23 14.93 -9.15
C LEU A 109 -0.06 15.70 -9.42
N PHE A 110 -0.80 16.09 -8.39
CA PHE A 110 -2.05 16.84 -8.54
C PHE A 110 -1.80 18.22 -9.16
N ARG A 111 -0.76 18.93 -8.70
CA ARG A 111 -0.38 20.22 -9.27
C ARG A 111 0.06 20.08 -10.73
N GLU A 112 0.98 19.16 -11.04
CA GLU A 112 1.56 19.05 -12.40
C GLU A 112 0.61 18.42 -13.43
N LEU A 113 -0.31 17.53 -13.01
CA LEU A 113 -1.21 16.82 -13.94
C LEU A 113 -2.61 17.42 -14.01
N LEU A 114 -3.11 17.99 -12.91
CA LEU A 114 -4.50 18.43 -12.80
C LEU A 114 -4.63 19.94 -12.53
N ASP A 115 -3.51 20.66 -12.32
CA ASP A 115 -3.51 22.07 -11.90
C ASP A 115 -4.35 22.30 -10.61
N VAL A 116 -4.30 21.31 -9.71
CA VAL A 116 -5.01 21.33 -8.42
C VAL A 116 -4.00 21.44 -7.30
N GLU A 117 -4.12 22.50 -6.50
CA GLU A 117 -3.38 22.67 -5.25
C GLU A 117 -4.08 21.92 -4.12
N LEU A 118 -3.40 20.90 -3.58
CA LEU A 118 -3.87 20.16 -2.40
C LEU A 118 -3.43 20.86 -1.12
N LYS A 119 -4.32 20.87 -0.11
CA LYS A 119 -3.99 21.41 1.21
C LYS A 119 -3.13 20.41 1.99
N THR A 120 -2.02 20.90 2.52
CA THR A 120 -1.10 20.15 3.38
C THR A 120 -1.05 20.77 4.79
N PRO A 121 -0.72 20.00 5.85
CA PRO A 121 -0.53 18.55 5.85
C PRO A 121 -1.84 17.80 5.56
N PHE A 122 -1.76 16.57 5.03
CA PHE A 122 -2.96 15.73 4.89
C PHE A 122 -3.55 15.39 6.26
N PRO A 123 -4.89 15.23 6.38
CA PRO A 123 -5.51 14.82 7.63
C PRO A 123 -5.02 13.44 8.07
N HIS A 124 -4.63 13.34 9.34
CA HIS A 124 -4.22 12.07 9.96
C HIS A 124 -5.34 11.58 10.88
N LEU A 125 -5.79 10.34 10.64
CA LEU A 125 -6.75 9.66 11.48
C LEU A 125 -6.12 8.36 11.98
N THR A 126 -6.24 8.10 13.28
CA THR A 126 -5.95 6.77 13.79
C THR A 126 -6.98 5.79 13.26
N TYR A 127 -6.62 4.50 13.19
CA TYR A 127 -7.56 3.43 12.82
C TYR A 127 -8.82 3.46 13.69
N ARG A 128 -8.69 3.75 14.99
CA ARG A 128 -9.83 3.83 15.92
C ARG A 128 -10.77 4.98 15.56
N GLU A 129 -10.25 6.14 15.21
CA GLU A 129 -11.06 7.29 14.78
C GLU A 129 -11.74 6.99 13.44
N ALA A 130 -11.00 6.48 12.46
CA ALA A 130 -11.56 6.14 11.14
C ALA A 130 -12.71 5.13 11.25
N MET A 131 -12.52 4.04 12.00
CA MET A 131 -13.54 3.01 12.19
C MET A 131 -14.70 3.49 13.09
N GLY A 132 -14.40 4.23 14.16
CA GLY A 132 -15.42 4.71 15.10
C GLY A 132 -16.33 5.78 14.51
N THR A 133 -15.75 6.71 13.73
CA THR A 133 -16.47 7.86 13.15
C THR A 133 -17.04 7.55 11.77
N TYR A 134 -16.42 6.68 10.98
CA TYR A 134 -16.84 6.45 9.59
C TYR A 134 -17.13 5.00 9.24
N GLY A 135 -16.84 4.04 10.15
CA GLY A 135 -17.04 2.61 9.89
C GLY A 135 -16.11 2.04 8.82
N SER A 136 -15.06 2.77 8.44
CA SER A 136 -14.11 2.38 7.41
C SER A 136 -12.72 2.92 7.70
N ASP A 137 -11.70 2.10 7.41
CA ASP A 137 -10.29 2.45 7.45
C ASP A 137 -9.80 3.27 6.24
N ARG A 138 -10.70 3.49 5.27
CA ARG A 138 -10.49 4.34 4.07
C ARG A 138 -11.69 5.28 3.87
N PRO A 139 -11.98 6.17 4.83
CA PRO A 139 -13.17 6.99 4.82
C PRO A 139 -13.14 8.02 3.69
N ASP A 140 -14.30 8.28 3.10
CA ASP A 140 -14.49 9.40 2.18
C ASP A 140 -14.88 10.66 2.96
N LEU A 141 -13.91 11.56 3.15
CA LEU A 141 -14.07 12.78 3.96
C LEU A 141 -14.79 13.92 3.21
N ARG A 142 -15.31 13.68 2.01
CA ARG A 142 -15.95 14.72 1.20
C ARG A 142 -17.39 15.04 1.64
N PHE A 143 -18.01 14.21 2.49
CA PHE A 143 -19.37 14.41 3.00
C PHE A 143 -19.47 14.14 4.51
N GLY A 144 -20.45 14.75 5.19
CA GLY A 144 -20.55 14.78 6.65
C GLY A 144 -21.52 13.77 7.29
N LEU A 145 -21.52 12.51 6.87
CA LEU A 145 -22.37 11.44 7.46
C LEU A 145 -21.56 10.58 8.43
N GLU A 146 -21.13 11.18 9.52
CA GLU A 146 -20.38 10.50 10.58
C GLU A 146 -21.29 9.58 11.41
N LEU A 147 -20.74 8.45 11.83
CA LEU A 147 -21.33 7.55 12.80
C LEU A 147 -21.27 8.19 14.19
N VAL A 148 -22.37 8.08 14.92
CA VAL A 148 -22.48 8.54 16.31
C VAL A 148 -22.87 7.35 17.17
N ASP A 149 -22.07 7.07 18.20
CA ASP A 149 -22.39 6.05 19.18
C ASP A 149 -23.51 6.54 20.11
N VAL A 150 -24.64 5.85 20.07
CA VAL A 150 -25.83 6.12 20.90
C VAL A 150 -26.08 5.02 21.93
N SER A 151 -25.12 4.12 22.15
CA SER A 151 -25.25 2.96 23.05
C SER A 151 -25.63 3.39 24.47
N SER A 152 -25.05 4.47 24.99
CA SER A 152 -25.38 5.01 26.32
C SER A 152 -26.82 5.50 26.45
N ILE A 153 -27.40 6.01 25.37
CA ILE A 153 -28.78 6.51 25.33
C ILE A 153 -29.77 5.33 25.27
N LEU A 154 -29.39 4.28 24.55
CA LEU A 154 -30.25 3.10 24.33
C LEU A 154 -30.08 2.01 25.39
N ALA A 155 -29.14 2.16 26.32
CA ALA A 155 -28.83 1.15 27.34
C ALA A 155 -30.03 0.74 28.21
N GLU A 156 -30.96 1.67 28.48
CA GLU A 156 -32.18 1.42 29.26
C GLU A 156 -33.40 1.10 28.39
N SER A 157 -33.21 0.91 27.08
CA SER A 157 -34.31 0.65 26.15
C SER A 157 -34.91 -0.74 26.36
N ASN A 158 -36.25 -0.82 26.38
CA ASN A 158 -36.98 -2.09 26.41
C ASN A 158 -36.97 -2.83 25.06
N CYS A 159 -36.33 -2.27 24.02
CA CYS A 159 -36.23 -2.88 22.71
C CYS A 159 -35.11 -3.92 22.69
N ARG A 160 -35.47 -5.20 22.57
CA ARG A 160 -34.54 -6.35 22.58
C ARG A 160 -33.46 -6.35 21.51
N VAL A 161 -33.58 -5.52 20.47
CA VAL A 161 -32.56 -5.40 19.41
C VAL A 161 -31.30 -4.68 19.93
N PHE A 162 -31.43 -3.86 20.96
CA PHE A 162 -30.35 -3.04 21.52
C PHE A 162 -29.80 -3.56 22.86
N SER A 163 -30.31 -4.70 23.35
CA SER A 163 -29.93 -5.33 24.62
C SER A 163 -29.12 -6.60 24.43
#